data_AF-A0A916QU17-F1
#
_entry.id   AF-A0A916QU17-F1
#
_cell.length_a   1.000
_cell.length_b   1.000
_cell.length_c   1.000
_cell.angle_alpha   90.00
_cell.angle_beta   90.00
_cell.angle_gamma   90.00
#
_symmetry.space_group_name_H-M   'P 1'
#
loop_
_entity.id
_entity.type
_entity.pdbx_description
1 polymer ?
#
loop_
_entity_poly.entity_id
_entity_poly.type
_entity_poly.pdbx_seq_one_letter_code
_entity_poly.pdbx_strand_id
1 'polypeptide(L)'
;MVEKAYKFRLYPTPEQENLLRRTLGCVRLIYNKALAARTQAWNERQERVGYVKTSAMLTNWKKQEDLDFLKEVSSVPLQQGLRHLQIAFPAECCANTNFFSGRTKYPNFKKKRMGR
;
A
#
# COMPACT_ATOMS: atom_id res chain seq x y z
N MET A 1 -27.14 19.22 -14.70
CA MET A 1 -26.96 17.76 -14.54
C MET A 1 -26.90 17.50 -13.04
N VAL A 2 -27.73 16.60 -12.49
CA VAL A 2 -27.80 16.37 -11.03
C VAL A 2 -26.89 15.21 -10.66
N GLU A 3 -25.89 15.45 -9.82
CA GLU A 3 -25.02 14.41 -9.28
C GLU A 3 -25.72 13.70 -8.12
N LYS A 4 -25.75 12.37 -8.14
CA LYS A 4 -26.30 11.54 -7.05
C LYS A 4 -25.20 10.66 -6.47
N ALA A 5 -25.13 10.61 -5.14
CA ALA A 5 -24.27 9.69 -4.41
C ALA A 5 -25.13 8.71 -3.61
N TYR A 6 -24.71 7.45 -3.57
CA TYR A 6 -25.39 6.39 -2.83
C TYR A 6 -24.49 5.81 -1.74
N LYS A 7 -25.08 5.52 -0.57
CA LYS A 7 -24.39 4.90 0.56
C LYS A 7 -25.08 3.58 0.89
N PHE A 8 -24.32 2.50 0.85
CA PHE A 8 -24.81 1.16 1.19
C PHE A 8 -23.98 0.57 2.32
N ARG A 9 -24.62 -0.23 3.17
CA ARG A 9 -23.93 -1.06 4.15
C ARG A 9 -23.71 -2.44 3.56
N LEU A 10 -22.48 -2.93 3.64
CA LEU A 10 -22.12 -4.28 3.22
C LEU A 10 -22.42 -5.27 4.36
N TYR A 11 -23.04 -6.40 4.04
CA TYR A 11 -23.28 -7.53 4.95
C TYR A 11 -22.57 -8.76 4.38
N PRO A 12 -21.26 -8.90 4.61
CA PRO A 12 -20.49 -10.01 4.06
C PRO A 12 -20.80 -11.33 4.77
N THR A 13 -20.66 -12.44 4.05
CA THR A 13 -20.62 -13.77 4.68
C THR A 13 -19.34 -13.94 5.51
N PRO A 14 -19.28 -14.90 6.45
CA PRO A 14 -18.07 -15.15 7.24
C PRO A 14 -16.82 -15.40 6.38
N GLU A 15 -16.98 -16.09 5.25
CA GLU A 15 -15.90 -16.34 4.27
C GLU A 15 -15.41 -15.04 3.62
N GLN A 16 -16.33 -14.18 3.19
CA GLN A 16 -16.01 -12.88 2.61
C GLN A 16 -15.30 -11.98 3.63
N GLU A 17 -15.75 -12.00 4.89
CA GLU A 17 -15.11 -11.25 5.96
C GLU A 17 -13.66 -11.72 6.19
N ASN A 18 -13.43 -13.03 6.22
CA ASN A 18 -12.09 -13.59 6.33
C ASN A 18 -11.19 -13.21 5.15
N LEU A 19 -11.71 -13.27 3.92
CA LEU A 19 -10.98 -12.84 2.73
C LEU A 19 -10.62 -11.35 2.78
N LEU A 20 -11.55 -10.50 3.20
CA LEU A 20 -11.33 -9.06 3.37
C LEU A 20 -10.27 -8.78 4.44
N ARG A 21 -10.37 -9.45 5.60
CA ARG A 21 -9.40 -9.32 6.70
C ARG A 21 -7.99 -9.72 6.25
N ARG A 22 -7.86 -10.85 5.54
CA ARG A 22 -6.58 -11.31 4.94
C ARG A 22 -6.04 -10.30 3.94
N THR A 23 -6.89 -9.86 3.00
CA THR A 23 -6.52 -8.87 1.97
C THR A 23 -6.02 -7.57 2.58
N LEU A 24 -6.77 -6.98 3.51
CA LEU A 24 -6.40 -5.75 4.20
C LEU A 24 -5.13 -5.92 5.04
N GLY A 25 -4.94 -7.10 5.65
CA GLY A 25 -3.71 -7.47 6.35
C GLY A 25 -2.49 -7.47 5.43
N CYS A 26 -2.61 -8.10 4.26
CA CYS A 26 -1.55 -8.15 3.25
C CYS A 26 -1.23 -6.77 2.70
N VAL A 27 -2.25 -5.96 2.38
CA VAL A 27 -2.07 -4.56 1.93
C VAL A 27 -1.30 -3.74 2.97
N ARG A 28 -1.64 -3.89 4.26
CA ARG A 28 -0.94 -3.20 5.35
C ARG A 28 0.53 -3.61 5.42
N LEU A 29 0.81 -4.93 5.33
CA LEU A 29 2.17 -5.46 5.38
C LEU A 29 3.00 -4.90 4.21
N ILE A 30 2.48 -4.99 2.98
CA ILE A 30 3.16 -4.51 1.79
C ILE A 30 3.41 -3.00 1.84
N TYR A 31 2.44 -2.22 2.30
CA TYR A 31 2.61 -0.78 2.50
C TYR A 31 3.77 -0.49 3.45
N ASN A 32 3.80 -1.16 4.61
CA ASN A 32 4.83 -0.94 5.62
C ASN A 32 6.21 -1.39 5.15
N LYS A 33 6.29 -2.55 4.48
CA LYS A 33 7.55 -3.08 3.95
C LYS A 33 8.12 -2.19 2.85
N ALA A 34 7.26 -1.67 1.98
CA ALA A 34 7.64 -0.71 0.95
C ALA A 34 8.02 0.64 1.53
N LEU A 35 7.33 1.13 2.56
CA LEU A 35 7.70 2.34 3.27
C LEU A 35 9.12 2.20 3.84
N ALA A 36 9.39 1.14 4.60
CA ALA A 36 10.72 0.87 5.14
C ALA A 36 11.82 0.81 4.06
N ALA A 37 11.58 0.08 2.97
CA ALA A 37 12.54 -0.04 1.87
C ALA A 37 12.84 1.31 1.20
N ARG A 38 11.82 2.17 1.01
CA ARG A 38 11.99 3.51 0.46
C ARG A 38 12.72 4.43 1.43
N THR A 39 12.37 4.39 2.72
CA THR A 39 13.05 5.16 3.77
C THR A 39 14.53 4.81 3.84
N GLN A 40 14.85 3.51 3.84
CA GLN A 40 16.22 3.03 3.88
C GLN A 40 17.01 3.47 2.63
N ALA A 41 16.45 3.28 1.44
CA ALA A 41 17.11 3.67 0.20
C ALA A 41 17.42 5.17 0.13
N TRP A 42 16.50 6.01 0.64
CA TRP A 42 16.74 7.45 0.72
C TRP A 42 17.82 7.79 1.76
N ASN A 43 17.71 7.25 2.98
CA ASN A 43 18.63 7.58 4.07
C ASN A 43 20.06 7.11 3.79
N GLU A 44 20.25 5.91 3.23
CA GLU A 44 21.57 5.33 3.00
C GLU A 44 22.17 5.73 1.66
N ARG A 45 21.35 5.80 0.59
CA ARG A 45 21.83 5.95 -0.79
C ARG A 45 21.36 7.22 -1.48
N GLN A 46 20.54 8.05 -0.82
CA GLN A 46 19.84 9.18 -1.43
C GLN A 46 19.07 8.77 -2.70
N GLU A 47 18.62 7.51 -2.73
CA GLU A 47 18.02 6.90 -3.91
C GLU A 47 16.49 7.07 -3.85
N ARG A 48 15.93 7.70 -4.89
CA ARG A 48 14.48 7.83 -5.02
C ARG A 48 13.86 6.52 -5.50
N VAL A 49 13.26 5.78 -4.57
CA VAL A 49 12.54 4.53 -4.86
C VAL A 49 11.04 4.82 -5.01
N GLY A 50 10.54 4.70 -6.25
CA GLY A 50 9.13 4.92 -6.59
C GLY A 50 8.31 3.63 -6.73
N TYR A 51 7.07 3.78 -7.20
CA TYR A 51 6.11 2.68 -7.43
C TYR A 51 6.72 1.52 -8.23
N VAL A 52 7.38 1.80 -9.35
CA VAL A 52 7.94 0.79 -10.26
C VAL A 52 8.89 -0.15 -9.53
N LYS A 53 9.86 0.40 -8.79
CA LYS A 53 10.82 -0.39 -7.99
C LYS A 53 10.12 -1.18 -6.89
N THR A 54 9.21 -0.56 -6.14
CA THR A 54 8.46 -1.30 -5.10
C THR A 54 7.51 -2.35 -5.65
N SER A 55 7.01 -2.19 -6.88
CA SER A 55 6.20 -3.21 -7.56
C SER A 55 7.05 -4.41 -7.97
N ALA A 56 8.28 -4.19 -8.42
CA ALA A 56 9.24 -5.27 -8.67
C ALA A 56 9.62 -5.99 -7.37
N MET A 57 9.83 -5.25 -6.27
CA MET A 57 10.05 -5.83 -4.95
C MET A 57 8.86 -6.69 -4.50
N LEU A 58 7.62 -6.26 -4.74
CA LEU A 58 6.43 -7.05 -4.44
C LEU A 58 6.42 -8.40 -5.16
N THR A 59 6.82 -8.43 -6.43
CA THR A 59 6.96 -9.69 -7.17
C THR A 59 7.99 -10.63 -6.51
N ASN A 60 9.09 -10.08 -6.01
CA ASN A 60 10.10 -10.86 -5.30
C ASN A 60 9.63 -11.32 -3.93
N TRP A 61 8.93 -10.47 -3.17
CA TRP A 61 8.37 -10.83 -1.87
C TRP A 61 7.37 -11.97 -1.98
N LYS A 62 6.54 -11.99 -3.03
CA LYS A 62 5.63 -13.12 -3.29
C LYS A 62 6.35 -14.45 -3.54
N LYS A 63 7.65 -14.45 -3.86
CA LYS A 63 8.44 -15.68 -4.06
C LYS A 63 9.09 -16.18 -2.77
N GLN A 64 9.09 -15.38 -1.70
CA GLN A 64 9.67 -15.78 -0.41
C GLN A 64 8.68 -16.68 0.33
N GLU A 65 9.18 -17.77 0.91
CA GLU A 65 8.36 -18.75 1.64
C GLU A 65 7.57 -18.09 2.79
N ASP A 66 8.23 -17.20 3.55
CA ASP A 66 7.62 -16.46 4.67
C ASP A 66 6.47 -15.53 4.24
N LEU A 67 6.36 -15.21 2.95
CA LEU A 67 5.40 -14.26 2.39
C LEU A 67 4.52 -14.89 1.31
N ASP A 68 4.48 -16.22 1.23
CA ASP A 68 3.74 -16.93 0.19
C ASP A 68 2.22 -16.67 0.27
N PHE A 69 1.71 -16.42 1.48
CA PHE A 69 0.32 -16.04 1.73
C PHE A 69 -0.13 -14.77 0.98
N LEU A 70 0.80 -13.95 0.48
CA LEU A 70 0.48 -12.81 -0.40
C LEU A 70 -0.07 -13.24 -1.78
N LYS A 71 0.07 -14.52 -2.14
CA LYS A 71 -0.54 -15.11 -3.34
C LYS A 71 -1.99 -15.52 -3.14
N GLU A 72 -2.42 -15.72 -1.89
CA GLU A 72 -3.80 -16.10 -1.55
C GLU A 72 -4.81 -14.97 -1.78
N VAL A 73 -4.33 -13.73 -1.93
CA VAL A 73 -5.16 -12.54 -2.14
C VAL A 73 -4.89 -11.93 -3.52
N SER A 74 -5.89 -11.22 -4.04
CA SER A 74 -5.74 -10.49 -5.31
C SER A 74 -4.53 -9.55 -5.27
N SER A 75 -3.79 -9.48 -6.37
CA SER A 75 -2.67 -8.56 -6.54
C SER A 75 -3.10 -7.09 -6.61
N VAL A 76 -4.35 -6.84 -7.03
CA VAL A 76 -4.87 -5.49 -7.26
C VAL A 76 -4.86 -4.64 -5.99
N PRO A 77 -5.43 -5.09 -4.84
CA PRO A 77 -5.33 -4.36 -3.58
C PRO A 77 -3.88 -4.09 -3.14
N LEU A 78 -2.97 -5.05 -3.33
CA LEU A 78 -1.56 -4.90 -2.93
C LEU A 78 -0.88 -3.80 -3.74
N GLN A 79 -1.08 -3.79 -5.06
CA GLN A 79 -0.57 -2.74 -5.94
C GLN A 79 -1.19 -1.38 -5.63
N GLN A 80 -2.50 -1.33 -5.32
CA GLN A 80 -3.14 -0.09 -4.88
C GLN A 80 -2.56 0.43 -3.56
N GLY A 81 -2.21 -0.45 -2.63
CA GLY A 81 -1.46 -0.07 -1.43
C GLY A 81 -0.14 0.65 -1.73
N LEU A 82 0.61 0.16 -2.72
CA LEU A 82 1.85 0.82 -3.18
C LEU A 82 1.60 2.17 -3.89
N ARG A 83 0.48 2.31 -4.61
CA ARG A 83 0.09 3.59 -5.23
C ARG A 83 -0.34 4.61 -4.19
N HIS A 84 -1.10 4.20 -3.17
CA HIS A 84 -1.41 5.05 -2.03
C HIS A 84 -0.15 5.50 -1.30
N LEU A 85 0.85 4.62 -1.18
CA LEU A 85 2.15 4.98 -0.64
C LEU A 85 2.86 6.03 -1.52
N GLN A 86 2.87 5.85 -2.84
CA GLN A 86 3.44 6.81 -3.79
C GLN A 86 2.83 8.21 -3.62
N ILE A 87 1.50 8.29 -3.48
CA ILE A 87 0.78 9.55 -3.28
C ILE A 87 1.09 10.15 -1.90
N ALA A 88 1.32 9.32 -0.88
CA ALA A 88 1.59 9.81 0.47
C ALA A 88 3.02 10.33 0.66
N PHE A 89 3.97 9.92 -0.18
CA PHE A 89 5.37 10.32 -0.06
C PHE A 89 5.60 11.78 -0.52
N PRO A 90 6.46 12.54 0.18
CA PRO A 90 6.93 13.83 -0.32
C PRO A 90 7.67 13.68 -1.65
N ALA A 91 7.51 14.68 -2.53
CA ALA A 91 8.13 14.74 -3.85
C ALA A 91 9.67 14.62 -3.81
N GLU A 92 10.30 15.11 -2.74
CA GLU A 92 11.76 15.11 -2.58
C GLU A 92 12.33 13.70 -2.43
N CYS A 93 11.58 12.79 -1.80
CA CYS A 93 12.02 11.43 -1.47
C CYS A 93 11.58 10.39 -2.52
N CYS A 94 10.80 10.77 -3.53
CA CYS A 94 10.18 9.84 -4.47
C CYS A 94 10.32 10.30 -5.91
N ALA A 95 10.54 9.34 -6.82
CA ALA A 95 10.81 9.61 -8.23
C ALA A 95 9.62 10.15 -9.03
N ASN A 96 8.47 10.39 -8.39
CA ASN A 96 7.28 10.90 -9.06
C ASN A 96 6.60 11.95 -8.16
N THR A 97 6.47 13.16 -8.69
CA THR A 97 5.96 14.34 -8.00
C THR A 97 4.43 14.27 -7.94
N ASN A 98 3.86 14.32 -6.74
CA ASN A 98 2.47 14.77 -6.64
C ASN A 98 2.40 16.23 -7.10
N PHE A 99 1.31 16.59 -7.77
CA PHE A 99 0.96 17.99 -8.09
C PHE A 99 0.94 18.91 -6.85
N PHE A 100 0.77 18.33 -5.65
CA PHE A 100 0.81 19.02 -4.36
C PHE A 100 2.20 18.99 -3.69
N SER A 101 3.27 19.07 -4.48
CA SER A 101 4.65 19.09 -3.97
C SER A 101 4.81 20.19 -2.91
N GLY A 102 5.12 19.78 -1.68
CA GLY A 102 5.34 20.69 -0.54
C GLY A 102 4.25 20.70 0.54
N ARG A 103 3.13 19.98 0.39
CA ARG A 103 2.05 19.96 1.41
C ARG A 103 1.88 18.64 2.16
N THR A 104 2.58 17.57 1.79
CA THR A 104 2.43 16.25 2.40
C THR A 104 3.54 15.93 3.39
N LYS A 105 3.16 15.59 4.63
CA LYS A 105 4.10 15.08 5.65
C LYS A 105 4.57 13.67 5.27
N TYR A 106 5.72 13.27 5.79
CA TYR A 106 6.24 11.91 5.61
C TYR A 106 5.21 10.85 6.04
N PRO A 107 5.00 9.78 5.25
CA PRO A 107 4.02 8.75 5.56
C PRO A 107 4.43 7.96 6.81
N ASN A 108 3.43 7.62 7.62
CA ASN A 108 3.61 6.78 8.80
C ASN A 108 3.30 5.31 8.51
N PHE A 109 3.95 4.41 9.26
CA PHE A 109 3.59 3.00 9.28
C PHE A 109 2.12 2.81 9.64
N LYS A 110 1.43 1.97 8.86
CA LYS A 110 0.02 1.63 9.07
C LYS A 110 -0.09 0.64 10.23
N LYS A 111 -0.89 1.00 11.23
CA LYS A 111 -1.23 0.14 12.36
C LYS A 111 -2.42 -0.77 12.01
N LYS A 112 -2.51 -1.94 12.65
CA LYS A 112 -3.73 -2.75 12.61
C LYS A 112 -4.84 -1.96 13.31
N ARG A 113 -5.95 -1.73 12.62
CA ARG A 113 -7.18 -1.24 13.24
C ARG A 113 -8.10 -2.43 13.39
N MET A 114 -8.67 -2.60 14.58
CA MET A 114 -9.78 -3.52 14.77
C MET A 114 -10.99 -2.83 14.13
N GLY A 115 -11.50 -3.39 13.04
CA GLY A 115 -12.78 -2.97 12.50
C GLY A 115 -13.87 -3.26 13.53
N ARG A 116 -14.84 -2.36 13.65
CA ARG A 116 -16.06 -2.60 14.42
C ARG A 116 -17.03 -3.45 13.62
#